data_AF-A0A9W9XY91-F1
#
_entry.id   AF-A0A9W9XY91-F1
#
_cell.length_a   1.000
_cell.length_b   1.000
_cell.length_c   1.000
_cell.angle_alpha   90.00
_cell.angle_beta   90.00
_cell.angle_gamma   90.00
#
_symmetry.space_group_name_H-M   'P 1'
#
loop_
_entity.id
_entity.type
_entity.pdbx_description
1 polymer ?
#
loop_
_entity_poly.entity_id
_entity_poly.type
_entity_poly.pdbx_seq_one_letter_code
_entity_poly.pdbx_strand_id
1 'polypeptide(L)'
;MGIPSEDKEEGTGLLNDIDKTSQDSGILVNGSGSENPHRRRFLILVPILLLSLTTNIITLSIIVSNPKHYQRPSKYANLHLTHTEPYVLLTDYSSHNTTLADNLWHSINIDSGVVALPDSFAASHDLRTAQRFPWDTSKGIYILHGFHNLHCLKIIYISLFEFRTGQEQSRTWHHIAHCLDALRRQMLCDADDTPRATDRRAEVVSGVGQHRVCRDWGALENWAKAHTACYKRPEKPEDEVGLKRFMHCPEGSGYVVDEGYMPTEEILVGLPEESIATGVAGEV
;
A
#
# COMPACT_ATOMS: atom_id res chain seq x y z
N MET A 1 -0.79 -43.27 50.39
CA MET A 1 0.46 -43.23 51.17
C MET A 1 1.18 -41.95 50.82
N GLY A 2 1.44 -41.00 51.71
CA GLY A 2 1.02 -40.86 53.11
C GLY A 2 1.29 -39.44 53.63
N ILE A 3 0.46 -38.97 54.57
CA ILE A 3 0.68 -37.88 55.53
C ILE A 3 1.39 -38.57 56.75
N PRO A 4 2.21 -37.96 57.66
CA PRO A 4 2.13 -36.61 58.27
C PRO A 4 3.54 -35.96 58.51
N SER A 5 3.82 -35.02 59.43
CA SER A 5 3.08 -34.34 60.52
C SER A 5 3.60 -32.91 60.82
N GLU A 6 2.86 -32.19 61.65
CA GLU A 6 3.28 -30.97 62.36
C GLU A 6 4.30 -31.26 63.49
N ASP A 7 4.98 -30.20 63.95
CA ASP A 7 5.16 -29.75 65.36
C ASP A 7 6.44 -28.85 65.44
N LYS A 8 6.72 -28.00 66.45
CA LYS A 8 6.02 -27.10 67.39
C LYS A 8 7.13 -26.54 68.32
N GLU A 9 6.76 -25.74 69.33
CA GLU A 9 7.63 -25.14 70.37
C GLU A 9 8.56 -24.01 69.88
N GLU A 10 8.52 -22.77 70.40
CA GLU A 10 8.42 -22.20 71.77
C GLU A 10 9.80 -21.88 72.38
N GLY A 11 9.97 -20.64 72.83
CA GLY A 11 11.25 -20.06 73.23
C GLY A 11 11.04 -18.92 74.23
N THR A 12 11.06 -19.28 75.51
CA THR A 12 10.75 -18.43 76.66
C THR A 12 11.92 -17.60 77.19
N GLY A 13 11.62 -16.46 77.81
CA GLY A 13 12.45 -15.86 78.87
C GLY A 13 13.34 -14.66 78.48
N LEU A 14 13.78 -13.83 79.43
CA LEU A 14 13.63 -13.88 80.90
C LEU A 14 14.02 -12.50 81.51
N LEU A 15 13.26 -12.00 82.53
CA LEU A 15 13.66 -11.03 83.58
C LEU A 15 14.15 -9.60 83.15
N ASN A 16 14.08 -8.49 83.90
CA ASN A 16 13.47 -8.10 85.18
C ASN A 16 13.30 -6.53 85.17
N ASP A 17 12.82 -5.78 86.17
CA ASP A 17 12.59 -6.04 87.60
C ASP A 17 11.38 -5.24 88.19
N ILE A 18 11.30 -5.19 89.53
CA ILE A 18 10.26 -4.77 90.47
C ILE A 18 10.30 -3.27 90.91
N ASP A 19 9.11 -2.64 91.00
CA ASP A 19 8.59 -1.65 91.99
C ASP A 19 9.46 -0.45 92.49
N LYS A 20 8.98 0.81 92.25
CA LYS A 20 8.39 1.67 93.31
C LYS A 20 7.84 3.04 92.90
N THR A 21 6.61 3.29 93.36
CA THR A 21 5.99 4.57 93.81
C THR A 21 6.71 5.91 93.62
N SER A 22 6.02 6.94 93.07
CA SER A 22 5.49 8.10 93.83
C SER A 22 5.22 9.38 92.99
N GLN A 23 4.07 10.01 93.26
CA GLN A 23 3.69 11.44 93.12
C GLN A 23 4.38 12.40 92.12
N ASP A 24 3.57 12.84 91.14
CA ASP A 24 3.17 14.24 90.88
C ASP A 24 4.20 15.38 91.02
N SER A 25 4.53 16.04 89.89
CA SER A 25 4.50 17.51 89.71
C SER A 25 5.14 17.97 88.38
N GLY A 26 4.58 19.01 87.76
CA GLY A 26 5.40 20.03 87.07
C GLY A 26 5.73 19.86 85.57
N ILE A 27 4.78 20.26 84.72
CA ILE A 27 4.95 21.15 83.55
C ILE A 27 6.41 21.46 83.11
N LEU A 28 6.78 21.10 81.87
CA LEU A 28 7.11 22.07 80.81
C LEU A 28 7.23 21.44 79.41
N VAL A 29 6.81 22.21 78.41
CA VAL A 29 6.72 21.80 77.00
C VAL A 29 8.09 21.81 76.33
N ASN A 30 8.38 20.78 75.53
CA ASN A 30 9.24 20.96 74.36
C ASN A 30 8.74 20.10 73.19
N GLY A 31 8.18 20.76 72.17
CA GLY A 31 7.54 20.11 71.04
C GLY A 31 8.55 19.56 70.04
N SER A 32 8.90 18.28 70.17
CA SER A 32 9.51 17.51 69.08
C SER A 32 8.42 17.01 68.15
N GLY A 33 8.38 17.52 66.92
CA GLY A 33 7.36 17.17 65.93
C GLY A 33 7.49 15.72 65.48
N SER A 34 6.55 14.86 65.92
CA SER A 34 6.33 13.54 65.32
C SER A 34 5.88 13.71 63.86
N GLU A 35 6.84 13.68 62.93
CA GLU A 35 6.57 13.71 61.49
C GLU A 35 5.76 12.47 61.09
N ASN A 36 4.45 12.68 60.91
CA ASN A 36 3.51 11.62 60.58
C ASN A 36 3.98 10.85 59.33
N PRO A 37 4.15 9.51 59.36
CA PRO A 37 4.64 8.73 58.23
C PRO A 37 3.74 8.85 56.99
N HIS A 38 2.45 9.15 57.16
CA HIS A 38 1.53 9.46 56.07
C HIS A 38 1.88 10.78 55.37
N ARG A 39 2.35 11.80 56.11
CA ARG A 39 2.84 13.08 55.55
C ARG A 39 4.07 12.85 54.68
N ARG A 40 5.04 12.05 55.14
CA ARG A 40 6.26 11.72 54.37
C ARG A 40 5.93 10.90 53.11
N ARG A 41 4.99 9.95 53.18
CA ARG A 41 4.49 9.23 51.99
C ARG A 41 3.78 10.17 51.01
N PHE A 42 2.93 11.08 51.50
CA PHE A 42 2.25 12.07 50.67
C PHE A 42 3.23 13.00 49.94
N LEU A 43 4.26 13.50 50.64
CA LEU A 43 5.32 14.35 50.08
C LEU A 43 6.15 13.66 48.97
N ILE A 44 6.15 12.32 48.89
CA ILE A 44 6.87 11.56 47.86
C ILE A 44 5.91 11.11 46.74
N LEU A 45 4.72 10.61 47.08
CA LEU A 45 3.77 10.06 46.11
C LEU A 45 3.08 11.14 45.27
N VAL A 46 2.80 12.32 45.83
CA VAL A 46 2.18 13.43 45.09
C VAL A 46 3.07 13.94 43.94
N PRO A 47 4.36 14.28 44.12
CA PRO A 47 5.19 14.70 43.00
C PRO A 47 5.42 13.60 41.96
N ILE A 48 5.47 12.31 42.35
CA ILE A 48 5.53 11.19 41.41
C ILE A 48 4.23 11.11 40.57
N LEU A 49 3.07 11.25 41.20
CA LEU A 49 1.78 11.26 40.50
C LEU A 49 1.65 12.47 39.57
N LEU A 50 2.07 13.66 40.00
CA LEU A 50 2.08 14.87 39.17
C LEU A 50 3.06 14.74 37.98
N LEU A 51 4.24 14.13 38.18
CA LEU A 51 5.19 13.85 37.10
C LEU A 51 4.62 12.82 36.11
N SER A 52 3.95 11.78 36.61
CA SER A 52 3.24 10.81 35.77
C SER A 52 2.09 11.45 34.99
N LEU A 53 1.31 12.33 35.62
CA LEU A 53 0.20 13.01 34.96
C LEU A 53 0.69 14.00 33.89
N THR A 54 1.71 14.80 34.20
CA THR A 54 2.31 15.75 33.24
C THR A 54 2.99 15.04 32.07
N THR A 55 3.73 13.96 32.30
CA THR A 55 4.29 13.14 31.20
C THR A 55 3.21 12.53 30.31
N ASN A 56 2.14 11.95 30.88
CA ASN A 56 1.00 11.44 30.10
C ASN A 56 0.29 12.56 29.30
N ILE A 57 0.10 13.75 29.88
CA ILE A 57 -0.48 14.92 29.18
C ILE A 57 0.43 15.36 28.02
N ILE A 58 1.75 15.41 28.23
CA ILE A 58 2.72 15.76 27.19
C ILE A 58 2.71 14.72 26.07
N THR A 59 2.74 13.42 26.39
CA THR A 59 2.68 12.34 25.39
C THR A 59 1.37 12.38 24.60
N LEU A 60 0.22 12.57 25.27
CA LEU A 60 -1.07 12.72 24.60
C LEU A 60 -1.11 13.96 23.71
N SER A 61 -0.56 15.09 24.19
CA SER A 61 -0.44 16.33 23.41
C SER A 61 0.43 16.14 22.17
N ILE A 62 1.55 15.42 22.26
CA ILE A 62 2.42 15.11 21.11
C ILE A 62 1.68 14.21 20.10
N ILE A 63 0.94 13.20 20.56
CA ILE A 63 0.17 12.30 19.68
C ILE A 63 -0.97 13.06 18.97
N VAL A 64 -1.70 13.92 19.70
CA VAL A 64 -2.81 14.72 19.15
C VAL A 64 -2.32 15.86 18.26
N SER A 65 -1.15 16.44 18.54
CA SER A 65 -0.54 17.51 17.73
C SER A 65 0.19 16.99 16.49
N ASN A 66 0.51 15.70 16.43
CA ASN A 66 1.17 15.07 15.29
C ASN A 66 0.38 13.83 14.81
N PRO A 67 -0.88 14.01 14.38
CA PRO A 67 -1.68 12.92 13.87
C PRO A 67 -1.07 12.46 12.54
N LYS A 68 -0.46 11.28 12.52
CA LYS A 68 -0.09 10.64 11.25
C LYS A 68 -1.35 10.50 10.42
N HIS A 69 -1.42 11.18 9.27
CA HIS A 69 -2.56 11.10 8.37
C HIS A 69 -2.79 9.65 7.95
N TYR A 70 -3.82 9.01 8.51
CA TYR A 70 -4.17 7.64 8.18
C TYR A 70 -4.76 7.59 6.77
N GLN A 71 -3.91 7.31 5.79
CA GLN A 71 -4.32 7.09 4.41
C GLN A 71 -4.76 5.63 4.24
N ARG A 72 -5.98 5.45 3.71
CA ARG A 72 -6.53 4.10 3.47
C ARG A 72 -5.72 3.39 2.36
N PRO A 73 -5.49 2.06 2.48
CA PRO A 73 -4.93 1.28 1.40
C PRO A 73 -5.81 1.29 0.14
N SER A 74 -5.27 0.87 -1.01
CA SER A 74 -6.04 0.83 -2.27
C SER A 74 -7.21 -0.16 -2.19
N LYS A 75 -8.36 0.19 -2.79
CA LYS A 75 -9.62 -0.60 -2.69
C LYS A 75 -9.46 -2.07 -3.07
N TYR A 76 -8.67 -2.37 -4.12
CA TYR A 76 -8.61 -3.70 -4.73
C TYR A 76 -7.38 -4.53 -4.29
N ALA A 77 -6.20 -3.92 -4.29
CA ALA A 77 -4.93 -4.61 -3.98
C ALA A 77 -4.45 -4.40 -2.54
N ASN A 78 -5.22 -3.69 -1.70
CA ASN A 78 -4.90 -3.37 -0.31
C ASN A 78 -3.51 -2.73 -0.10
N LEU A 79 -3.05 -1.91 -1.05
CA LEU A 79 -1.71 -1.32 -1.04
C LEU A 79 -1.67 0.01 -0.29
N HIS A 80 -0.79 0.08 0.71
CA HIS A 80 -0.51 1.27 1.50
C HIS A 80 0.46 2.23 0.79
N LEU A 81 0.48 3.48 1.24
CA LEU A 81 1.43 4.50 0.81
C LEU A 81 2.70 4.36 1.67
N THR A 82 3.67 3.58 1.17
CA THR A 82 4.88 3.17 1.91
C THR A 82 6.18 3.52 1.18
N HIS A 83 6.12 3.80 -0.11
CA HIS A 83 7.30 4.06 -0.94
C HIS A 83 7.55 5.57 -1.04
N THR A 84 8.74 6.04 -0.69
CA THR A 84 9.05 7.48 -0.68
C THR A 84 9.94 7.82 -1.86
N GLU A 85 9.49 8.74 -2.72
CA GLU A 85 10.16 9.11 -3.97
C GLU A 85 10.39 10.63 -4.04
N PRO A 86 11.62 11.10 -4.31
CA PRO A 86 11.86 12.51 -4.61
C PRO A 86 11.31 12.87 -6.00
N TYR A 87 10.93 14.13 -6.20
CA TYR A 87 10.87 14.67 -7.55
C TYR A 87 12.28 14.87 -8.09
N VAL A 88 12.53 14.32 -9.28
CA VAL A 88 13.80 14.38 -10.01
C VAL A 88 13.59 15.06 -11.36
N LEU A 89 14.63 15.72 -11.88
CA LEU A 89 14.56 16.42 -13.16
C LEU A 89 14.67 15.46 -14.36
N LEU A 90 15.55 14.47 -14.25
CA LEU A 90 15.82 13.46 -15.28
C LEU A 90 16.04 12.08 -14.62
N THR A 91 15.76 11.03 -15.38
CA THR A 91 16.14 9.63 -15.09
C THR A 91 16.73 9.00 -16.35
N ASP A 92 17.17 7.73 -16.30
CA ASP A 92 17.73 7.05 -17.47
C ASP A 92 16.72 6.87 -18.62
N TYR A 93 15.41 6.86 -18.32
CA TYR A 93 14.32 6.93 -19.32
C TYR A 93 14.33 8.22 -20.16
N SER A 94 15.10 9.22 -19.74
CA SER A 94 15.33 10.51 -20.42
C SER A 94 16.81 10.74 -20.78
N SER A 95 17.63 9.67 -20.80
CA SER A 95 19.06 9.76 -21.07
C SER A 95 19.38 10.29 -22.48
N HIS A 96 20.49 11.02 -22.59
CA HIS A 96 21.07 11.39 -23.89
C HIS A 96 21.55 10.17 -24.69
N ASN A 97 21.85 9.05 -24.03
CA ASN A 97 22.02 7.76 -24.69
C ASN A 97 20.65 7.23 -25.11
N THR A 98 20.24 7.54 -26.34
CA THR A 98 18.92 7.17 -26.86
C THR A 98 18.71 5.67 -26.89
N THR A 99 19.76 4.87 -27.15
CA THR A 99 19.68 3.40 -27.11
C THR A 99 19.40 2.88 -25.70
N LEU A 100 19.97 3.49 -24.66
CA LEU A 100 19.65 3.13 -23.28
C LEU A 100 18.20 3.49 -22.94
N ALA A 101 17.78 4.72 -23.24
CA ALA A 101 16.42 5.17 -22.96
C ALA A 101 15.38 4.29 -23.69
N ASP A 102 15.57 4.04 -24.97
CA ASP A 102 14.69 3.22 -25.81
C ASP A 102 14.57 1.78 -25.27
N ASN A 103 15.70 1.13 -24.96
CA ASN A 103 15.71 -0.18 -24.30
C ASN A 103 14.93 -0.18 -22.98
N LEU A 104 15.08 0.85 -22.14
CA LEU A 104 14.34 0.96 -20.88
C LEU A 104 12.83 1.07 -21.13
N TRP A 105 12.39 1.94 -22.04
CA TRP A 105 10.97 2.07 -22.40
C TRP A 105 10.39 0.78 -23.00
N HIS A 106 11.12 0.12 -23.89
CA HIS A 106 10.71 -1.17 -24.47
C HIS A 106 10.69 -2.30 -23.42
N SER A 107 11.57 -2.28 -22.42
CA SER A 107 11.62 -3.29 -21.34
C SER A 107 10.44 -3.25 -20.37
N ILE A 108 9.66 -2.15 -20.33
CA ILE A 108 8.53 -2.02 -19.41
C ILE A 108 7.50 -3.13 -19.66
N ASN A 109 7.37 -4.06 -18.71
CA ASN A 109 6.36 -5.11 -18.73
C ASN A 109 5.00 -4.55 -18.28
N ILE A 110 4.07 -4.51 -19.22
CA ILE A 110 2.67 -4.07 -19.04
C ILE A 110 1.67 -5.24 -19.05
N ASP A 111 2.14 -6.46 -19.34
CA ASP A 111 1.30 -7.65 -19.49
C ASP A 111 0.95 -8.27 -18.13
N SER A 112 1.85 -8.15 -17.15
CA SER A 112 1.58 -8.46 -15.73
C SER A 112 0.30 -7.79 -15.21
N GLY A 113 -0.14 -6.68 -15.82
CA GLY A 113 -1.33 -5.93 -15.42
C GLY A 113 -2.68 -6.53 -15.84
N VAL A 114 -2.69 -7.61 -16.63
CA VAL A 114 -3.92 -8.32 -17.04
C VAL A 114 -4.16 -9.48 -16.08
N VAL A 115 -5.26 -9.39 -15.32
CA VAL A 115 -5.54 -10.22 -14.15
C VAL A 115 -6.88 -10.96 -14.26
N ALA A 116 -6.93 -12.19 -13.76
CA ALA A 116 -8.14 -13.00 -13.64
C ALA A 116 -8.66 -12.93 -12.20
N LEU A 117 -9.79 -12.25 -11.99
CA LEU A 117 -10.37 -12.01 -10.66
C LEU A 117 -11.65 -12.82 -10.47
N PRO A 118 -11.85 -13.49 -9.32
CA PRO A 118 -13.09 -14.22 -9.02
C PRO A 118 -14.33 -13.33 -9.08
N ASP A 119 -15.46 -13.88 -9.54
CA ASP A 119 -16.74 -13.15 -9.54
C ASP A 119 -17.14 -12.67 -8.14
N SER A 120 -16.81 -13.42 -7.09
CA SER A 120 -17.03 -13.01 -5.70
C SER A 120 -16.23 -11.78 -5.32
N PHE A 121 -14.98 -11.67 -5.81
CA PHE A 121 -14.15 -10.47 -5.64
C PHE A 121 -14.71 -9.31 -6.47
N ALA A 122 -15.12 -9.55 -7.71
CA ALA A 122 -15.72 -8.51 -8.56
C ALA A 122 -16.98 -7.92 -7.91
N ALA A 123 -17.90 -8.79 -7.47
CA ALA A 123 -19.12 -8.42 -6.78
C ALA A 123 -18.86 -7.66 -5.46
N SER A 124 -17.90 -8.11 -4.63
CA SER A 124 -17.59 -7.45 -3.35
C SER A 124 -16.89 -6.10 -3.51
N HIS A 125 -16.45 -5.75 -4.71
CA HIS A 125 -15.76 -4.48 -5.02
C HIS A 125 -16.51 -3.60 -6.02
N ASP A 126 -17.79 -3.90 -6.29
CA ASP A 126 -18.66 -3.16 -7.23
C ASP A 126 -18.11 -3.14 -8.68
N LEU A 127 -17.34 -4.16 -9.06
CA LEU A 127 -16.80 -4.28 -10.42
C LEU A 127 -17.84 -4.93 -11.34
N ARG A 128 -18.02 -4.33 -12.52
CA ARG A 128 -18.81 -4.94 -13.61
C ARG A 128 -18.22 -6.31 -13.98
N THR A 129 -19.07 -7.28 -14.25
CA THR A 129 -18.68 -8.58 -14.81
C THR A 129 -17.87 -8.39 -16.09
N ALA A 130 -16.68 -8.98 -16.15
CA ALA A 130 -15.82 -8.98 -17.33
C ALA A 130 -15.94 -10.31 -18.11
N GLN A 131 -15.41 -10.31 -19.34
CA GLN A 131 -15.22 -11.51 -20.17
C GLN A 131 -14.57 -12.63 -19.36
N ARG A 132 -15.01 -13.87 -19.57
CA ARG A 132 -14.51 -15.02 -18.80
C ARG A 132 -13.03 -15.28 -19.07
N PHE A 133 -12.31 -15.71 -18.05
CA PHE A 133 -10.97 -16.23 -18.19
C PHE A 133 -11.01 -17.70 -18.67
N PRO A 134 -10.35 -18.05 -19.80
CA PRO A 134 -10.50 -19.38 -20.41
C PRO A 134 -10.14 -20.57 -19.52
N TRP A 135 -9.17 -20.41 -18.61
CA TRP A 135 -8.68 -21.49 -17.75
C TRP A 135 -9.38 -21.58 -16.38
N ASP A 136 -10.28 -20.63 -16.07
CA ASP A 136 -11.14 -20.64 -14.89
C ASP A 136 -12.35 -19.70 -15.11
N THR A 137 -13.47 -20.26 -15.54
CA THR A 137 -14.69 -19.51 -15.87
C THR A 137 -15.39 -18.90 -14.65
N SER A 138 -14.94 -19.17 -13.42
CA SER A 138 -15.38 -18.43 -12.21
C SER A 138 -14.70 -17.06 -12.07
N LYS A 139 -13.78 -16.72 -12.99
CA LYS A 139 -13.02 -15.47 -13.03
C LYS A 139 -13.31 -14.66 -14.29
N GLY A 140 -13.33 -13.34 -14.11
CA GLY A 140 -13.33 -12.36 -15.20
C GLY A 140 -11.93 -11.79 -15.47
N ILE A 141 -11.64 -11.43 -16.72
CA ILE A 141 -10.38 -10.79 -17.11
C ILE A 141 -10.47 -9.27 -16.97
N TYR A 142 -9.62 -8.68 -16.13
CA TYR A 142 -9.53 -7.25 -15.90
C TYR A 142 -8.14 -6.71 -16.26
N ILE A 143 -8.05 -5.42 -16.60
CA ILE A 143 -6.77 -4.72 -16.76
C ILE A 143 -6.63 -3.73 -15.61
N LEU A 144 -5.53 -3.83 -14.85
CA LEU A 144 -5.23 -2.90 -13.77
C LEU A 144 -4.96 -1.50 -14.32
N HIS A 145 -5.65 -0.51 -13.76
CA HIS A 145 -5.65 0.86 -14.30
C HIS A 145 -4.25 1.49 -14.36
N GLY A 146 -3.40 1.26 -13.34
CA GLY A 146 -2.00 1.71 -13.37
C GLY A 146 -1.18 1.12 -14.52
N PHE A 147 -1.39 -0.17 -14.83
CA PHE A 147 -0.74 -0.83 -15.97
C PHE A 147 -1.29 -0.33 -17.31
N HIS A 148 -2.59 -0.05 -17.40
CA HIS A 148 -3.18 0.60 -18.57
C HIS A 148 -2.57 1.98 -18.84
N ASN A 149 -2.38 2.79 -17.79
CA ASN A 149 -1.75 4.11 -17.93
C ASN A 149 -0.28 4.00 -18.33
N LEU A 150 0.45 3.03 -17.78
CA LEU A 150 1.84 2.77 -18.18
C LEU A 150 1.96 2.25 -19.64
N HIS A 151 1.00 1.44 -20.09
CA HIS A 151 0.85 1.09 -21.51
C HIS A 151 0.61 2.32 -22.38
N CYS A 152 -0.32 3.19 -22.01
CA CYS A 152 -0.59 4.44 -22.75
C CYS A 152 0.66 5.32 -22.87
N LEU A 153 1.41 5.46 -21.78
CA LEU A 153 2.66 6.22 -21.76
C LEU A 153 3.74 5.60 -22.66
N LYS A 154 3.88 4.27 -22.65
CA LYS A 154 4.79 3.52 -23.54
C LYS A 154 4.42 3.69 -25.03
N ILE A 155 3.12 3.65 -25.36
CA ILE A 155 2.63 3.87 -26.74
C ILE A 155 2.95 5.28 -27.24
N ILE A 156 2.77 6.30 -26.39
CA ILE A 156 3.12 7.69 -26.72
C ILE A 156 4.64 7.85 -26.88
N TYR A 157 5.45 7.22 -26.00
CA TYR A 157 6.90 7.24 -26.16
C TYR A 157 7.35 6.66 -27.50
N ILE A 158 6.85 5.46 -27.86
CA ILE A 158 7.20 4.78 -29.12
C ILE A 158 6.87 5.67 -30.32
N SER A 159 5.65 6.23 -30.37
CA SER A 159 5.23 7.15 -31.45
C SER A 159 6.16 8.38 -31.56
N LEU A 160 6.52 9.02 -30.44
CA LEU A 160 7.43 10.16 -30.42
C LEU A 160 8.86 9.80 -30.82
N PHE A 161 9.33 8.61 -30.44
CA PHE A 161 10.66 8.10 -30.79
C PHE A 161 10.76 7.76 -32.28
N GLU A 162 9.77 7.05 -32.82
CA GLU A 162 9.62 6.76 -34.25
C GLU A 162 9.61 8.07 -35.06
N PHE A 163 8.77 9.04 -34.68
CA PHE A 163 8.71 10.35 -35.33
C PHE A 163 10.06 11.08 -35.29
N ARG A 164 10.72 11.13 -34.12
CA ARG A 164 12.03 11.78 -33.94
C ARG A 164 13.14 11.12 -34.77
N THR A 165 13.06 9.81 -35.00
CA THR A 165 14.07 9.04 -35.74
C THR A 165 13.74 8.87 -37.22
N GLY A 166 12.60 9.40 -37.70
CA GLY A 166 12.17 9.30 -39.09
C GLY A 166 11.65 7.91 -39.48
N GLN A 167 11.22 7.11 -38.50
CA GLN A 167 10.59 5.81 -38.73
C GLN A 167 9.09 5.97 -39.02
N GLU A 168 8.53 4.98 -39.72
CA GLU A 168 7.08 4.85 -39.87
C GLU A 168 6.42 4.60 -38.51
N GLN A 169 5.21 5.14 -38.32
CA GLN A 169 4.48 5.00 -37.06
C GLN A 169 3.92 3.58 -36.91
N SER A 170 4.39 2.81 -35.94
CA SER A 170 3.87 1.45 -35.66
C SER A 170 2.51 1.45 -34.95
N ARG A 171 2.01 2.63 -34.58
CA ARG A 171 0.76 2.84 -33.83
C ARG A 171 -0.15 3.78 -34.60
N THR A 172 -1.41 3.41 -34.72
CA THR A 172 -2.40 4.24 -35.40
C THR A 172 -2.65 5.53 -34.62
N TRP A 173 -2.92 6.62 -35.34
CA TRP A 173 -3.29 7.90 -34.72
C TRP A 173 -4.44 7.77 -33.72
N HIS A 174 -5.45 6.95 -34.04
CA HIS A 174 -6.56 6.67 -33.14
C HIS A 174 -6.10 6.09 -31.79
N HIS A 175 -5.17 5.12 -31.80
CA HIS A 175 -4.64 4.53 -30.58
C HIS A 175 -3.83 5.53 -29.77
N ILE A 176 -2.98 6.34 -30.43
CA ILE A 176 -2.19 7.40 -29.77
C ILE A 176 -3.11 8.45 -29.12
N ALA A 177 -4.13 8.92 -29.84
CA ALA A 177 -5.10 9.89 -29.34
C ALA A 177 -5.92 9.34 -28.16
N HIS A 178 -6.32 8.06 -28.20
CA HIS A 178 -6.93 7.37 -27.07
C HIS A 178 -6.00 7.34 -25.84
N CYS A 179 -4.73 6.98 -26.02
CA CYS A 179 -3.74 6.95 -24.94
C CYS A 179 -3.53 8.32 -24.30
N LEU A 180 -3.52 9.39 -25.10
CA LEU A 180 -3.42 10.77 -24.62
C LEU A 180 -4.65 11.17 -23.79
N ASP A 181 -5.87 10.89 -24.25
CA ASP A 181 -7.08 11.20 -23.48
C ASP A 181 -7.20 10.35 -22.20
N ALA A 182 -6.83 9.07 -22.25
CA ALA A 182 -6.83 8.19 -21.09
C ALA A 182 -5.93 8.74 -19.97
N LEU A 183 -4.70 9.14 -20.29
CA LEU A 183 -3.78 9.76 -19.32
C LEU A 183 -4.30 11.11 -18.82
N ARG A 184 -4.82 11.97 -19.71
CA ARG A 184 -5.42 13.26 -19.35
C ARG A 184 -6.58 13.08 -18.37
N ARG A 185 -7.47 12.10 -18.62
CA ARG A 185 -8.62 11.78 -17.76
C ARG A 185 -8.17 11.23 -16.41
N GLN A 186 -7.13 10.40 -16.37
CA GLN A 186 -6.55 9.95 -15.10
C GLN A 186 -6.02 11.13 -14.27
N MET A 187 -5.23 12.02 -14.87
CA MET A 187 -4.67 13.18 -14.15
C MET A 187 -5.76 14.07 -13.56
N LEU A 188 -6.86 14.27 -14.28
CA LEU A 188 -8.03 15.02 -13.78
C LEU A 188 -8.84 14.25 -12.73
N CYS A 189 -8.81 12.92 -12.74
CA CYS A 189 -9.47 12.08 -11.75
C CYS A 189 -8.67 11.98 -10.44
N ASP A 190 -7.34 11.92 -10.52
CA ASP A 190 -6.45 11.92 -9.36
C ASP A 190 -6.43 13.29 -8.66
N ALA A 191 -6.49 14.38 -9.43
CA ALA A 191 -6.54 15.77 -8.94
C ALA A 191 -5.48 16.10 -7.87
N ASP A 192 -4.25 15.61 -8.07
CA ASP A 192 -3.11 15.75 -7.15
C ASP A 192 -2.85 17.23 -6.80
N ASP A 193 -3.09 17.57 -5.53
CA ASP A 193 -3.00 18.92 -4.97
C ASP A 193 -1.61 19.23 -4.39
N THR A 194 -0.64 18.32 -4.52
CA THR A 194 0.71 18.45 -3.93
C THR A 194 1.45 19.70 -4.44
N PRO A 195 1.68 20.74 -3.61
CA PRO A 195 2.35 21.95 -4.04
C PRO A 195 3.85 21.71 -4.26
N ARG A 196 4.34 22.05 -5.45
CA ARG A 196 5.77 22.02 -5.78
C ARG A 196 6.44 23.36 -5.52
N ALA A 197 7.53 23.35 -4.74
CA ALA A 197 8.34 24.53 -4.47
C ALA A 197 9.03 25.03 -5.75
N THR A 198 9.15 26.35 -5.91
CA THR A 198 9.78 26.98 -7.09
C THR A 198 10.94 27.87 -6.67
N ASP A 199 12.07 27.76 -7.35
CA ASP A 199 13.23 28.63 -7.13
C ASP A 199 13.25 29.84 -8.07
N ARG A 200 13.92 30.92 -7.66
CA ARG A 200 14.25 32.06 -8.54
C ARG A 200 15.45 31.73 -9.44
N ARG A 201 15.25 30.84 -10.42
CA ARG A 201 16.25 30.48 -11.45
C ARG A 201 15.74 30.83 -12.85
N ALA A 202 16.65 30.86 -13.83
CA ALA A 202 16.30 31.13 -15.23
C ALA A 202 15.50 29.98 -15.87
N GLU A 203 15.74 28.75 -15.42
CA GLU A 203 14.96 27.56 -15.77
C GLU A 203 13.90 27.30 -14.70
N VAL A 204 12.64 27.16 -15.12
CA VAL A 204 11.50 26.90 -14.22
C VAL A 204 11.47 25.42 -13.84
N VAL A 205 12.32 25.06 -12.88
CA VAL A 205 12.33 23.74 -12.24
C VAL A 205 11.52 23.81 -10.94
N SER A 206 10.62 22.85 -10.72
CA SER A 206 9.76 22.83 -9.53
C SER A 206 9.83 21.51 -8.76
N GLY A 207 9.90 21.64 -7.44
CA GLY A 207 9.81 20.57 -6.45
C GLY A 207 10.97 19.59 -6.38
N VAL A 208 12.06 19.77 -7.12
CA VAL A 208 13.21 18.84 -7.10
C VAL A 208 13.72 18.63 -5.66
N GLY A 209 13.84 17.36 -5.26
CA GLY A 209 14.23 16.96 -3.91
C GLY A 209 13.12 17.05 -2.84
N GLN A 210 11.95 17.64 -3.14
CA GLN A 210 10.75 17.38 -2.35
C GLN A 210 10.30 15.94 -2.58
N HIS A 211 9.86 15.27 -1.53
CA HIS A 211 9.46 13.86 -1.58
C HIS A 211 7.94 13.73 -1.56
N ARG A 212 7.44 12.77 -2.34
CA ARG A 212 6.06 12.26 -2.29
C ARG A 212 6.07 10.86 -1.70
N VAL A 213 4.95 10.46 -1.11
CA VAL A 213 4.72 9.07 -0.71
C VAL A 213 3.80 8.41 -1.72
N CYS A 214 4.21 7.26 -2.22
CA CYS A 214 3.58 6.49 -3.29
C CYS A 214 3.23 5.08 -2.80
N ARG A 215 2.38 4.40 -3.56
CA ARG A 215 2.17 2.96 -3.40
C ARG A 215 3.33 2.25 -4.10
N ASP A 216 3.84 1.19 -3.50
CA ASP A 216 4.93 0.43 -4.10
C ASP A 216 4.46 -0.26 -5.39
N TRP A 217 5.16 -0.01 -6.49
CA TRP A 217 4.81 -0.58 -7.80
C TRP A 217 5.13 -2.07 -7.88
N GLY A 218 6.21 -2.52 -7.23
CA GLY A 218 6.56 -3.94 -7.14
C GLY A 218 5.51 -4.74 -6.38
N ALA A 219 4.93 -4.17 -5.32
CA ALA A 219 3.82 -4.77 -4.59
C ALA A 219 2.55 -4.88 -5.45
N LEU A 220 2.26 -3.89 -6.31
CA LEU A 220 1.17 -3.98 -7.28
C LEU A 220 1.45 -5.05 -8.36
N GLU A 221 2.67 -5.12 -8.87
CA GLU A 221 3.05 -6.14 -9.85
C GLU A 221 3.01 -7.55 -9.24
N ASN A 222 3.47 -7.73 -8.00
CA ASN A 222 3.39 -9.00 -7.28
C ASN A 222 1.94 -9.42 -7.02
N TRP A 223 1.07 -8.48 -6.64
CA TRP A 223 -0.37 -8.73 -6.53
C TRP A 223 -0.96 -9.15 -7.89
N ALA A 224 -0.57 -8.49 -8.98
CA ALA A 224 -1.07 -8.79 -10.32
C ALA A 224 -0.59 -10.16 -10.83
N LYS A 225 0.69 -10.51 -10.60
CA LYS A 225 1.25 -11.84 -10.88
C LYS A 225 0.52 -12.95 -10.13
N ALA A 226 0.17 -12.73 -8.86
CA ALA A 226 -0.62 -13.67 -8.06
C ALA A 226 -2.06 -13.85 -8.57
N HIS A 227 -2.57 -12.91 -9.36
CA HIS A 227 -3.90 -12.96 -10.01
C HIS A 227 -3.77 -13.03 -11.53
N THR A 228 -2.70 -13.63 -12.07
CA THR A 228 -2.41 -13.64 -13.51
C THR A 228 -3.58 -14.16 -14.37
N ALA A 229 -3.86 -13.48 -15.48
CA ALA A 229 -4.70 -14.00 -16.57
C ALA A 229 -3.91 -14.77 -17.63
N CYS A 230 -2.69 -15.25 -17.31
CA CYS A 230 -1.79 -15.92 -18.27
C CYS A 230 -1.54 -15.12 -19.57
N TYR A 231 -1.63 -13.79 -19.48
CA TYR A 231 -1.64 -12.91 -20.63
C TYR A 231 -0.23 -12.56 -21.11
N LYS A 232 -0.04 -12.60 -22.43
CA LYS A 232 1.07 -11.97 -23.14
C LYS A 232 0.49 -11.20 -24.34
N ARG A 233 1.06 -10.03 -24.65
CA ARG A 233 0.78 -9.33 -25.90
C ARG A 233 1.69 -9.88 -27.00
N PRO A 234 1.16 -10.16 -28.20
CA PRO A 234 2.01 -10.54 -29.32
C PRO A 234 2.91 -9.38 -29.72
N GLU A 235 4.09 -9.73 -30.24
CA GLU A 235 5.09 -8.75 -30.70
C GLU A 235 4.55 -7.94 -31.89
N LYS A 236 3.77 -8.58 -32.77
CA LYS A 236 2.99 -7.91 -33.83
C LYS A 236 1.48 -8.11 -33.62
N PRO A 237 0.63 -7.08 -33.80
CA PRO A 237 -0.83 -7.18 -33.60
C PRO A 237 -1.52 -8.34 -34.33
N GLU A 238 -1.00 -8.71 -35.51
CA GLU A 238 -1.48 -9.75 -36.41
C GLU A 238 -1.10 -11.18 -36.01
N ASP A 239 -0.01 -11.39 -35.25
CA ASP A 239 0.58 -12.72 -35.06
C ASP A 239 -0.19 -13.60 -34.04
N GLU A 240 -0.95 -12.99 -33.13
CA GLU A 240 -1.81 -13.73 -32.18
C GLU A 240 -3.16 -13.03 -31.96
N VAL A 241 -4.26 -13.71 -32.27
CA VAL A 241 -5.65 -13.26 -32.05
C VAL A 241 -6.37 -14.25 -31.14
N GLY A 242 -7.28 -13.77 -30.31
CA GLY A 242 -8.12 -14.61 -29.45
C GLY A 242 -7.33 -15.33 -28.34
N LEU A 243 -7.64 -16.62 -28.14
CA LEU A 243 -7.20 -17.44 -27.00
C LEU A 243 -5.69 -17.47 -26.79
N LYS A 244 -4.89 -17.44 -27.87
CA LYS A 244 -3.41 -17.53 -27.82
C LYS A 244 -2.78 -16.55 -26.84
N ARG A 245 -3.29 -15.32 -26.78
CA ARG A 245 -2.78 -14.27 -25.88
C ARG A 245 -2.87 -14.65 -24.40
N PHE A 246 -3.71 -15.62 -24.03
CA PHE A 246 -3.91 -16.10 -22.66
C PHE A 246 -3.21 -17.44 -22.39
N MET A 247 -2.42 -17.98 -23.33
CA MET A 247 -1.73 -19.28 -23.19
C MET A 247 -0.38 -19.19 -22.45
N HIS A 248 -0.05 -18.05 -21.84
CA HIS A 248 1.26 -17.76 -21.26
C HIS A 248 1.22 -17.75 -19.73
N CYS A 249 0.78 -18.87 -19.15
CA CYS A 249 0.72 -19.02 -17.69
C CYS A 249 2.14 -19.12 -17.09
N PRO A 250 2.48 -18.36 -16.03
CA PRO A 250 3.74 -18.52 -15.33
C PRO A 250 3.77 -19.83 -14.53
N GLU A 251 4.97 -20.35 -14.30
CA GLU A 251 5.18 -21.56 -13.50
C GLU A 251 4.60 -21.39 -12.09
N GLY A 252 3.94 -22.42 -11.57
CA GLY A 252 3.27 -22.38 -10.27
C GLY A 252 1.94 -21.64 -10.21
N SER A 253 1.44 -21.08 -11.33
CA SER A 253 0.12 -20.41 -11.38
C SER A 253 -1.09 -21.31 -11.10
N GLY A 254 -0.94 -22.63 -11.22
CA GLY A 254 -2.00 -23.62 -11.00
C GLY A 254 -2.97 -23.80 -12.17
N TYR A 255 -2.82 -23.04 -13.27
CA TYR A 255 -3.61 -23.22 -14.49
C TYR A 255 -2.91 -24.17 -15.46
N VAL A 256 -3.70 -25.01 -16.13
CA VAL A 256 -3.24 -25.87 -17.23
C VAL A 256 -3.81 -25.29 -18.52
N VAL A 257 -2.92 -24.95 -19.45
CA VAL A 257 -3.28 -24.49 -20.80
C VAL A 257 -3.60 -25.70 -21.67
N ASP A 258 -4.74 -25.66 -22.36
CA ASP A 258 -5.15 -26.66 -23.34
C ASP A 258 -5.18 -26.02 -24.73
N GLU A 259 -4.32 -26.49 -25.63
CA GLU A 259 -4.25 -26.01 -27.03
C GLU A 259 -5.45 -26.47 -27.87
N GLY A 260 -6.16 -27.52 -27.45
CA GLY A 260 -7.38 -28.02 -28.08
C GLY A 260 -8.66 -27.31 -27.60
N TYR A 261 -8.54 -26.36 -26.67
CA TYR A 261 -9.70 -25.70 -26.07
C TYR A 261 -10.45 -24.81 -27.05
N MET A 262 -11.75 -25.11 -27.24
CA MET A 262 -12.68 -24.32 -28.04
C MET A 262 -13.62 -23.54 -27.11
N PRO A 263 -13.59 -22.19 -27.10
CA PRO A 263 -14.48 -21.39 -26.26
C PRO A 263 -15.97 -21.64 -26.54
N THR A 264 -16.77 -21.79 -25.49
CA THR A 264 -18.24 -21.80 -25.56
C THR A 264 -18.79 -20.37 -25.48
N GLU A 265 -20.03 -20.17 -25.94
CA GLU A 265 -20.78 -18.88 -25.86
C GLU A 265 -20.74 -18.24 -24.45
N GLU A 266 -20.68 -19.06 -23.40
CA GLU A 266 -20.61 -18.65 -22.00
C GLU A 266 -19.37 -17.80 -21.67
N ILE A 267 -18.33 -17.81 -22.52
CA ILE A 267 -17.14 -16.95 -22.37
C ILE A 267 -17.41 -15.48 -22.72
N LEU A 268 -18.41 -15.20 -23.56
CA LEU A 268 -18.78 -13.83 -24.00
C LEU A 268 -19.54 -13.03 -22.94
N VAL A 269 -19.85 -13.63 -21.78
CA VAL A 269 -20.48 -12.97 -20.63
C VAL A 269 -19.65 -11.79 -20.15
N GLY A 270 -20.28 -10.62 -19.99
CA GLY A 270 -19.61 -9.42 -19.48
C GLY A 270 -19.01 -8.51 -20.56
N LEU A 271 -19.25 -8.77 -21.85
CA LEU A 271 -19.06 -7.75 -22.88
C LEU A 271 -20.18 -6.69 -22.82
N PRO A 272 -19.90 -5.38 -22.97
CA PRO A 272 -20.94 -4.38 -23.22
C PRO A 272 -21.69 -4.70 -24.52
N GLU A 273 -23.00 -4.44 -24.60
CA GLU A 273 -23.79 -4.70 -25.82
C GLU A 273 -23.21 -3.99 -27.06
N GLU A 274 -22.68 -2.77 -26.88
CA GLU A 274 -21.97 -2.00 -27.92
C GLU A 274 -20.70 -2.70 -28.45
N SER A 275 -20.01 -3.47 -27.61
CA SER A 275 -18.81 -4.25 -28.00
C SER A 275 -19.17 -5.55 -28.72
N ILE A 276 -20.39 -6.07 -28.52
CA ILE A 276 -20.91 -7.22 -29.27
C ILE A 276 -21.32 -6.77 -30.69
N ALA A 277 -22.00 -5.62 -30.80
CA ALA A 277 -22.42 -5.05 -32.08
C ALA A 277 -21.23 -4.76 -33.03
N THR A 278 -20.12 -4.24 -32.50
CA THR A 278 -18.90 -3.94 -33.27
C THR A 278 -18.08 -5.19 -33.62
N GLY A 279 -18.27 -6.32 -32.93
CA GLY A 279 -17.70 -7.61 -33.33
C GLY A 279 -18.40 -8.24 -34.55
N VAL A 280 -19.66 -7.87 -34.82
CA VAL A 280 -20.44 -8.32 -35.99
C VAL A 280 -20.26 -7.35 -37.17
N ALA A 281 -20.05 -6.06 -36.90
CA ALA A 281 -19.75 -5.03 -37.88
C ALA A 281 -18.23 -4.81 -38.03
N GLY A 282 -17.55 -5.74 -38.71
CA GLY A 282 -16.26 -5.43 -39.31
C GLY A 282 -16.42 -4.33 -40.38
N GLU A 283 -15.40 -3.48 -40.51
CA GLU A 283 -15.33 -2.28 -41.38
C GLU A 283 -16.10 -1.02 -40.90
N VAL A 284 -15.38 -0.13 -40.18
CA VAL A 284 -15.20 1.30 -40.55
C VAL A 284 -13.77 1.73 -40.18
#